data_AF-A0A7K1FJ20-F1
#
_entry.id   AF-A0A7K1FJ20-F1
#
_cell.length_a   1.000
_cell.length_b   1.000
_cell.length_c   1.000
_cell.angle_alpha   90.00
_cell.angle_beta   90.00
_cell.angle_gamma   90.00
#
_symmetry.space_group_name_H-M   'P 1'
#
loop_
_entity.id
_entity.type
_entity.pdbx_description
1 polymer ?
#
loop_
_entity_poly.entity_id
_entity_poly.type
_entity_poly.pdbx_seq_one_letter_code
_entity_poly.pdbx_strand_id
1 'polypeptide(L)'
;MGIFGSLRRGSGGGKAGPEEPLRGDEPTATWFRPRMDGSYVAPSGERLRFVSWSRVELVPADGSAPATGEYTGAGRFTVQARFERPVIFAVAEPDPGPETEAGTGTPGVADLPPPDHFVARRTDGRDRSTADVRYDFRPAGS
;
A
#
# COMPACT_ATOMS: atom_id res chain seq x y z
N MET A 1 11.82 71.36 7.32
CA MET A 1 11.14 70.42 6.40
C MET A 1 11.98 69.15 6.41
N GLY A 2 11.68 68.07 7.13
CA GLY A 2 10.44 67.26 7.19
C GLY A 2 10.46 66.26 6.02
N ILE A 3 10.21 64.95 6.09
CA ILE A 3 9.64 64.01 7.09
C ILE A 3 9.70 62.57 6.46
N PHE A 4 9.68 61.52 7.30
CA PHE A 4 9.43 60.08 7.02
C PHE A 4 10.49 59.28 6.21
N GLY A 5 11.07 58.17 6.67
CA GLY A 5 10.72 57.26 7.76
C GLY A 5 9.62 56.28 7.36
N SER A 6 9.96 55.06 6.91
CA SER A 6 9.13 53.85 7.08
C SER A 6 9.90 52.56 6.75
N LEU A 7 10.22 51.79 7.80
CA LEU A 7 10.20 50.33 7.75
C LEU A 7 8.77 49.83 7.47
N ARG A 8 8.65 48.73 6.71
CA ARG A 8 7.58 47.69 6.64
C ARG A 8 7.56 47.14 5.20
N ARG A 9 7.31 45.88 4.87
CA ARG A 9 6.81 44.70 5.60
C ARG A 9 6.84 43.55 4.59
N GLY A 10 7.37 42.39 4.95
CA GLY A 10 6.59 41.14 4.97
C GLY A 10 7.23 40.10 4.06
N SER A 11 7.83 39.05 4.62
CA SER A 11 7.13 37.80 4.93
C SER A 11 6.60 37.09 3.67
N GLY A 12 7.50 36.63 2.80
CA GLY A 12 7.30 35.39 2.05
C GLY A 12 8.19 34.34 2.72
N GLY A 13 7.77 33.66 3.78
CA GLY A 13 6.49 32.94 3.77
C GLY A 13 6.50 31.97 2.60
N GLY A 14 7.60 31.23 2.42
CA GLY A 14 7.65 30.05 1.57
C GLY A 14 6.63 29.06 2.10
N LYS A 15 5.38 29.26 1.67
CA LYS A 15 4.33 28.27 1.81
C LYS A 15 4.87 27.05 1.07
N ALA A 16 5.19 26.02 1.85
CA ALA A 16 4.99 24.66 1.40
C ALA A 16 3.69 24.67 0.61
N GLY A 17 3.80 24.46 -0.70
CA GLY A 17 2.64 24.33 -1.55
C GLY A 17 1.71 23.31 -0.89
N PRO A 18 0.39 23.52 -0.94
CA PRO A 18 -0.54 22.52 -0.45
C PRO A 18 -0.11 21.19 -1.07
N GLU A 19 0.19 20.23 -0.21
CA GLU A 19 0.41 18.84 -0.59
C GLU A 19 -0.66 18.52 -1.61
N GLU A 20 -0.24 18.38 -2.86
CA GLU A 20 -1.14 18.01 -3.95
C GLU A 20 -1.86 16.77 -3.43
N PRO A 21 -3.20 16.83 -3.22
CA PRO A 21 -3.89 15.62 -2.89
C PRO A 21 -3.60 14.71 -4.07
N LEU A 22 -2.94 13.58 -3.83
CA LEU A 22 -2.91 12.43 -4.73
C LEU A 22 -4.35 11.93 -4.87
N ARG A 23 -5.21 12.76 -5.48
CA ARG A 23 -6.50 12.47 -6.08
C ARG A 23 -6.23 12.36 -7.58
N GLY A 24 -5.23 11.56 -7.92
CA GLY A 24 -5.33 10.79 -9.15
C GLY A 24 -6.36 9.71 -8.86
N ASP A 25 -7.32 9.57 -9.77
CA ASP A 25 -8.19 8.42 -9.90
C ASP A 25 -7.29 7.17 -10.04
N GLU A 26 -6.73 6.70 -8.93
CA GLU A 26 -5.86 5.53 -8.92
C GLU A 26 -6.81 4.35 -9.18
N PRO A 27 -6.62 3.62 -10.29
CA PRO A 27 -7.57 2.59 -10.68
C PRO A 27 -7.75 1.66 -9.48
N THR A 28 -8.98 1.52 -9.02
CA THR A 28 -9.29 0.53 -8.01
C THR A 28 -8.89 -0.80 -8.62
N ALA A 29 -7.96 -1.51 -8.00
CA ALA A 29 -7.56 -2.85 -8.36
C ALA A 29 -8.73 -3.77 -7.99
N THR A 30 -9.76 -3.76 -8.83
CA THR A 30 -11.00 -4.51 -8.63
C THR A 30 -10.75 -6.02 -8.59
N TRP A 31 -9.57 -6.46 -9.07
CA TRP A 31 -9.13 -7.84 -9.05
C TRP A 31 -8.53 -8.31 -7.72
N PHE A 32 -8.12 -7.40 -6.83
CA PHE A 32 -7.49 -7.76 -5.55
C PHE A 32 -8.40 -7.43 -4.36
N ARG A 33 -8.95 -8.47 -3.72
CA ARG A 33 -9.77 -8.34 -2.51
C ARG A 33 -9.14 -9.18 -1.41
N PRO A 34 -8.34 -8.60 -0.50
CA PRO A 34 -7.65 -9.39 0.50
C PRO A 34 -8.63 -10.03 1.48
N ARG A 35 -8.30 -11.24 1.94
CA ARG A 35 -9.00 -11.90 3.04
C ARG A 35 -8.71 -11.21 4.37
N MET A 36 -9.74 -11.07 5.21
CA MET A 36 -9.66 -10.45 6.55
C MET A 36 -9.80 -11.46 7.69
N ASP A 37 -10.18 -12.70 7.38
CA ASP A 37 -10.41 -13.81 8.31
C ASP A 37 -9.13 -14.59 8.65
N GLY A 38 -7.95 -14.02 8.35
CA GLY A 38 -6.67 -14.68 8.58
C GLY A 38 -5.49 -13.76 8.37
N SER A 39 -4.38 -14.33 7.92
CA SER A 39 -3.15 -13.59 7.65
C SER A 39 -2.44 -14.17 6.46
N TYR A 40 -1.84 -13.30 5.67
CA TYR A 40 -0.99 -13.65 4.56
C TYR A 40 0.45 -13.79 5.06
N VAL A 41 1.08 -14.93 4.83
CA VAL A 41 2.40 -15.25 5.35
C VAL A 41 3.38 -15.35 4.20
N ALA A 42 4.49 -14.62 4.29
CA ALA A 42 5.57 -14.74 3.32
C ALA A 42 6.56 -15.84 3.74
N PRO A 43 7.39 -16.36 2.80
CA PRO A 43 8.43 -17.33 3.10
C PRO A 43 9.43 -16.90 4.17
N SER A 44 9.64 -15.59 4.32
CA SER A 44 10.48 -14.98 5.36
C SER A 44 9.89 -15.13 6.77
N GLY A 45 8.61 -15.48 6.90
CA GLY A 45 7.87 -15.60 8.15
C GLY A 45 7.11 -14.34 8.56
N GLU A 46 7.28 -13.21 7.85
CA GLU A 46 6.51 -11.99 8.09
C GLU A 46 5.04 -12.22 7.70
N ARG A 47 4.12 -11.55 8.41
CA ARG A 47 2.69 -11.74 8.24
C ARG A 47 1.98 -10.43 7.98
N LEU A 48 1.14 -10.41 6.96
CA LEU A 48 0.22 -9.31 6.66
C LEU A 48 -1.19 -9.68 7.12
N ARG A 49 -1.77 -8.84 7.97
CA ARG A 49 -3.15 -8.98 8.45
C ARG A 49 -3.96 -7.78 8.02
N PHE A 50 -4.98 -8.02 7.20
CA PHE A 50 -5.95 -7.00 6.82
C PHE A 50 -7.06 -6.95 7.87
N VAL A 51 -7.05 -5.90 8.70
CA VAL A 51 -7.98 -5.75 9.84
C VAL A 51 -9.29 -5.11 9.40
N SER A 52 -9.23 -4.27 8.37
CA SER A 52 -10.40 -3.67 7.72
C SER A 52 -10.06 -3.29 6.28
N TRP A 53 -11.04 -2.83 5.52
CA TRP A 53 -10.86 -2.43 4.11
C TRP A 53 -9.88 -1.29 3.88
N SER A 54 -9.48 -0.57 4.93
CA SER A 54 -8.47 0.50 4.84
C SER A 54 -7.25 0.26 5.71
N ARG A 55 -7.20 -0.81 6.51
CA ARG A 55 -6.14 -1.01 7.53
C ARG A 55 -5.46 -2.35 7.41
N VAL A 56 -4.13 -2.32 7.39
CA VAL A 56 -3.27 -3.49 7.35
C VAL A 56 -2.22 -3.43 8.46
N GLU A 57 -1.86 -4.58 8.99
CA GLU A 57 -0.80 -4.76 9.98
C GLU A 57 0.25 -5.71 9.42
N LEU A 58 1.51 -5.29 9.43
CA LEU A 58 2.66 -6.13 9.13
C LEU A 58 3.29 -6.56 10.46
N VAL A 59 3.29 -7.87 10.71
CA VAL A 59 3.96 -8.51 11.84
C VAL A 59 5.30 -9.05 11.36
N PRO A 60 6.44 -8.47 11.79
CA PRO A 60 7.76 -8.94 11.41
C PRO A 60 8.04 -10.36 11.94
N ALA A 61 8.85 -11.12 11.20
CA ALA A 61 9.25 -12.48 11.59
C ALA A 61 10.17 -12.48 12.83
N ASP A 62 10.95 -11.42 13.00
CA ASP A 62 11.93 -11.23 14.08
C ASP A 62 11.31 -10.85 15.43
N GLY A 63 9.98 -10.73 15.51
CA GLY A 63 9.26 -10.42 16.75
C GLY A 63 9.31 -8.95 17.16
N SER A 64 9.82 -8.06 16.30
CA SER A 64 9.71 -6.62 16.50
C SER A 64 8.25 -6.16 16.55
N ALA A 65 8.06 -4.92 17.04
CA ALA A 65 6.74 -4.30 17.10
C ALA A 65 6.07 -4.29 15.71
N PRO A 66 4.76 -4.60 15.64
CA PRO A 66 4.05 -4.61 14.37
C PRO A 66 4.02 -3.21 13.76
N ALA A 67 4.18 -3.15 12.44
CA ALA A 67 3.96 -1.96 11.65
C ALA A 67 2.48 -1.89 11.25
N THR A 68 1.89 -0.70 11.31
CA THR A 68 0.50 -0.49 10.91
C THR A 68 0.45 0.43 9.71
N GLY A 69 -0.54 0.22 8.85
CA GLY A 69 -0.62 0.90 7.59
C GLY A 69 -2.01 1.02 7.03
N GLU A 70 -2.08 1.78 5.94
CA GLU A 70 -3.30 1.95 5.17
C GLU A 70 -3.23 1.11 3.89
N TYR A 71 -4.34 0.44 3.60
CA TYR A 71 -4.54 -0.30 2.36
C TYR A 71 -5.51 0.47 1.47
N THR A 72 -5.12 0.61 0.22
CA THR A 72 -5.91 1.25 -0.83
C THR A 72 -6.55 0.18 -1.70
N GLY A 73 -7.75 0.47 -2.18
CA GLY A 73 -8.44 -0.40 -3.15
C GLY A 73 -7.66 -0.59 -4.47
N ALA A 74 -6.59 0.17 -4.71
CA ALA A 74 -5.66 0.04 -5.83
C ALA A 74 -4.61 -1.09 -5.65
N GLY A 75 -4.74 -1.93 -4.60
CA GLY A 75 -3.76 -2.99 -4.35
C GLY A 75 -2.44 -2.43 -3.83
N ARG A 76 -2.42 -1.21 -3.28
CA ARG A 76 -1.24 -0.63 -2.64
C ARG A 76 -1.47 -0.45 -1.16
N PHE A 77 -0.44 -0.71 -0.37
CA PHE A 77 -0.48 -0.42 1.06
C PHE A 77 0.87 0.03 1.58
N THR A 78 0.84 0.93 2.55
CA THR A 78 2.04 1.46 3.20
C THR A 78 1.95 1.17 4.68
N VAL A 79 2.90 0.42 5.21
CA VAL A 79 3.00 0.13 6.66
C VAL A 79 4.20 0.85 7.24
N GLN A 80 4.06 1.32 8.48
CA GLN A 80 5.13 2.02 9.17
C GLN A 80 5.17 1.58 10.64
N ALA A 81 6.34 1.12 11.08
CA ALA A 81 6.63 0.94 12.49
C ALA A 81 7.01 2.29 13.13
N ARG A 82 6.77 2.42 14.44
CA ARG A 82 7.02 3.68 15.16
C ARG A 82 8.50 4.07 15.06
N PHE A 83 8.75 5.29 14.56
CA PHE A 83 10.10 5.84 14.31
C PHE A 83 10.90 5.19 13.17
N GLU A 84 10.27 4.34 12.37
CA GLU A 84 10.90 3.74 11.20
C GLU A 84 10.45 4.39 9.90
N ARG A 85 11.21 4.13 8.84
CA ARG A 85 10.80 4.51 7.48
C ARG A 85 9.66 3.57 7.02
N PRO A 86 8.70 4.09 6.24
CA PRO A 86 7.59 3.28 5.76
C PRO A 86 8.07 2.22 4.77
N VAL A 87 7.41 1.06 4.79
CA VAL A 87 7.55 0.00 3.79
C VAL A 87 6.31 0.06 2.89
N ILE A 88 6.54 0.14 1.59
CA ILE A 88 5.48 0.28 0.58
C ILE A 88 5.32 -1.05 -0.14
N PHE A 89 4.09 -1.47 -0.31
CA PHE A 89 3.72 -2.68 -1.02
C PHE A 89 2.81 -2.32 -2.19
N ALA A 90 3.10 -2.88 -3.37
CA ALA A 90 2.24 -2.85 -4.53
C ALA A 90 1.96 -4.29 -4.97
N VAL A 91 0.70 -4.72 -4.86
CA VAL A 91 0.28 -6.06 -5.30
C VAL A 91 0.43 -6.12 -6.83
N ALA A 92 1.18 -7.10 -7.31
CA ALA A 92 1.39 -7.32 -8.74
C ALA A 92 0.12 -7.92 -9.34
N GLU A 93 -0.30 -7.40 -10.49
CA GLU A 93 -1.38 -8.01 -11.26
C GLU A 93 -1.01 -9.45 -11.61
N PRO A 94 -1.95 -10.40 -11.54
CA PRO A 94 -1.69 -11.76 -11.99
C PRO A 94 -1.30 -11.69 -13.48
N ASP A 95 -0.15 -12.31 -13.81
CA ASP A 95 0.27 -12.45 -15.21
C ASP A 95 -0.88 -13.12 -15.98
N PRO A 96 -1.41 -12.49 -17.05
CA PRO A 96 -2.39 -13.15 -17.89
C PRO A 96 -1.64 -14.27 -18.60
N GLY A 97 -1.71 -15.48 -18.02
CA GLY A 97 -1.01 -16.64 -18.55
C GLY A 97 -1.32 -16.85 -20.04
N PRO A 98 -0.46 -17.60 -20.77
CA PRO A 98 -0.56 -17.76 -22.21
C PRO A 98 -1.68 -18.74 -22.61
N GLU A 99 -2.92 -18.54 -22.18
CA GLU A 99 -4.09 -19.29 -22.66
C GLU A 99 -5.31 -18.37 -22.74
N THR A 100 -5.47 -17.74 -23.91
CA THR A 100 -6.53 -18.06 -24.88
C THR A 100 -6.89 -16.79 -25.66
N GLU A 101 -6.46 -16.73 -26.92
CA GLU A 101 -7.13 -15.95 -27.96
C GLU A 101 -8.55 -16.51 -28.15
N ALA A 102 -9.50 -16.16 -27.29
CA ALA A 102 -10.92 -16.36 -27.54
C ALA A 102 -11.76 -15.45 -26.64
N GLY A 103 -12.42 -14.48 -27.25
CA GLY A 103 -13.62 -13.90 -26.68
C GLY A 103 -13.39 -12.57 -25.98
N THR A 104 -13.65 -11.51 -26.74
CA THR A 104 -14.19 -10.24 -26.26
C THR A 104 -15.18 -10.46 -25.12
N GLY A 105 -14.76 -10.16 -23.90
CA GLY A 105 -15.61 -10.24 -22.72
C GLY A 105 -14.78 -10.18 -21.46
N THR A 106 -14.43 -8.97 -21.01
CA THR A 106 -14.00 -8.75 -19.63
C THR A 106 -15.07 -9.35 -18.72
N PRO A 107 -14.84 -10.48 -18.03
CA PRO A 107 -15.84 -10.99 -17.10
C PRO A 107 -16.03 -9.94 -16.01
N GLY A 108 -17.27 -9.62 -15.68
CA GLY A 108 -17.61 -8.60 -14.70
C GLY A 108 -16.81 -8.82 -13.41
N VAL A 109 -15.95 -7.85 -13.09
CA VAL A 109 -14.92 -7.93 -12.03
C VAL A 109 -15.52 -7.94 -10.61
N ALA A 110 -16.84 -8.05 -10.47
CA ALA A 110 -17.57 -7.91 -9.22
C ALA A 110 -17.59 -9.19 -8.36
N ASP A 111 -17.24 -10.37 -8.91
CA ASP A 111 -17.46 -11.66 -8.24
C ASP A 111 -16.21 -12.54 -8.13
N LEU A 112 -15.00 -11.98 -8.27
CA LEU A 112 -13.80 -12.78 -8.04
C LEU A 112 -13.65 -13.11 -6.55
N PRO A 113 -13.45 -14.39 -6.18
CA PRO A 113 -13.18 -14.76 -4.81
C PRO A 113 -11.87 -14.13 -4.34
N PRO A 114 -11.74 -13.81 -3.05
CA PRO A 114 -10.51 -13.25 -2.52
C PRO A 114 -9.37 -14.28 -2.68
N PRO A 115 -8.17 -13.85 -3.10
CA PRO A 115 -7.11 -14.80 -3.46
C PRO A 115 -6.49 -15.45 -2.22
N ASP A 116 -6.22 -16.76 -2.32
CA ASP A 116 -5.47 -17.52 -1.30
C ASP A 116 -3.96 -17.22 -1.35
N HIS A 117 -3.46 -16.58 -2.40
CA HIS A 117 -2.09 -16.09 -2.46
C HIS A 117 -1.96 -14.89 -3.39
N PHE A 118 -0.96 -14.05 -3.17
CA PHE A 118 -0.61 -12.95 -4.08
C PHE A 118 0.88 -12.64 -4.06
N VAL A 119 1.35 -11.91 -5.05
CA VAL A 119 2.71 -11.35 -5.07
C VAL A 119 2.61 -9.85 -4.86
N ALA A 120 3.40 -9.30 -3.95
CA ALA A 120 3.54 -7.86 -3.78
C ALA A 120 4.99 -7.44 -3.95
N ARG A 121 5.18 -6.40 -4.75
CA ARG A 121 6.43 -5.66 -4.80
C ARG A 121 6.58 -4.85 -3.53
N ARG A 122 7.45 -5.30 -2.64
CA ARG A 122 7.83 -4.62 -1.40
C ARG A 122 8.98 -3.66 -1.72
N THR A 123 8.83 -2.40 -1.31
CA THR A 123 9.87 -1.39 -1.31
C THR A 123 10.21 -1.06 0.13
N ASP A 124 11.42 -1.41 0.58
CA ASP A 124 11.86 -1.14 1.94
C ASP A 124 12.29 0.32 2.08
N GLY A 125 11.73 1.03 3.07
CA GLY A 125 12.04 2.44 3.26
C GLY A 125 13.48 2.70 3.71
N ARG A 126 14.12 1.74 4.38
CA ARG A 126 15.45 1.91 5.01
C ARG A 126 16.55 2.00 3.96
N ASP A 127 16.54 1.10 2.99
CA ASP A 127 17.56 0.98 1.94
C ASP A 127 17.03 1.22 0.52
N ARG A 128 15.72 1.49 0.36
CA ARG A 128 15.03 1.62 -0.93
C ARG A 128 15.15 0.37 -1.81
N SER A 129 15.47 -0.78 -1.21
CA SER A 129 15.49 -2.04 -1.92
C SER A 129 14.06 -2.42 -2.33
N THR A 130 13.95 -3.07 -3.48
CA THR A 130 12.68 -3.58 -3.98
C THR A 130 12.78 -5.09 -4.17
N ALA A 131 11.79 -5.83 -3.68
CA ALA A 131 11.70 -7.28 -3.85
C ALA A 131 10.25 -7.70 -4.09
N ASP A 132 10.05 -8.67 -4.98
CA ASP A 132 8.76 -9.31 -5.17
C ASP A 132 8.60 -10.41 -4.12
N VAL A 133 7.59 -10.28 -3.28
CA VAL A 133 7.33 -11.19 -2.16
C VAL A 133 6.00 -11.90 -2.39
N ARG A 134 6.05 -13.23 -2.42
CA ARG A 134 4.85 -14.06 -2.44
C ARG A 134 4.29 -14.20 -1.03
N TYR A 135 2.98 -14.07 -0.93
CA TYR A 135 2.22 -14.18 0.30
C TYR A 135 1.16 -15.26 0.13
N ASP A 136 1.13 -16.24 1.02
CA ASP A 136 0.14 -17.31 1.03
C ASP A 136 -0.78 -17.17 2.26
N PHE A 137 -2.09 -17.29 2.04
CA PHE A 137 -3.09 -17.09 3.07
C PHE A 137 -3.10 -18.23 4.08
N ARG A 138 -3.24 -17.87 5.36
CA ARG A 138 -3.42 -18.76 6.50
C ARG A 138 -4.65 -18.31 7.29
N PRO A 139 -5.68 -19.16 7.45
CA PRO A 139 -6.86 -18.79 8.24
C PRO A 139 -6.50 -18.64 9.72
N ALA A 140 -7.22 -17.77 10.43
CA ALA A 140 -7.05 -17.63 11.86
C ALA A 140 -7.52 -18.93 12.58
N GLY A 141 -6.61 -19.63 13.25
CA GLY A 141 -6.92 -20.83 14.05
C GLY A 141 -6.48 -22.18 13.46
N SER A 142 -5.65 -22.19 12.41
CA SER A 142 -4.89 -23.40 11.99
C SER A 142 -3.63 -23.64 12.83
#